data_AF-A0A6N2EK46-F1
#
_entry.id   AF-A0A6N2EK46-F1
#
_cell.length_a   1.000
_cell.length_b   1.000
_cell.length_c   1.000
_cell.angle_alpha   90.00
_cell.angle_beta   90.00
_cell.angle_gamma   90.00
#
_symmetry.space_group_name_H-M   'P 1'
#
loop_
_entity.id
_entity.type
_entity.pdbx_description
1 polymer ?
#
loop_
_entity_poly.entity_id
_entity_poly.type
_entity_poly.pdbx_seq_one_letter_code
_entity_poly.pdbx_strand_id
1 'polypeptide(L)'
;ELLDGVRRFSDLQRALAEVQQGVSQKVLTAQLRELETDGVVERTVYPEVPPRVEYALTALGRELVPVLEELHAWGEKKQPEG
;
A
#
# COMPACT_ATOMS: atom_id res chain seq x y z
N GLU A 1 4.98 -5.35 -0.88
CA GLU A 1 5.22 -3.90 -1.03
C GLU A 1 5.20 -3.15 0.30
N LEU A 2 4.05 -2.79 0.91
CA LEU A 2 4.01 -2.22 2.28
C LEU A 2 4.21 -3.28 3.39
N LEU A 3 3.93 -4.55 3.07
CA LEU A 3 4.14 -5.70 3.96
C LEU A 3 5.61 -5.88 4.35
N ASP A 4 6.52 -5.40 3.51
CA ASP A 4 7.97 -5.59 3.60
C ASP A 4 8.67 -4.41 4.30
N GLY A 5 7.92 -3.56 5.01
CA GLY A 5 8.43 -2.45 5.82
C GLY A 5 8.13 -1.05 5.28
N VAL A 6 8.91 -0.07 5.76
CA VAL A 6 8.73 1.36 5.41
C VAL A 6 9.04 1.57 3.92
N ARG A 7 8.22 2.39 3.23
CA ARG A 7 8.40 2.67 1.79
C ARG A 7 8.24 4.16 1.48
N ARG A 8 8.99 4.64 0.48
CA ARG A 8 8.79 5.98 -0.08
C ARG A 8 7.67 5.95 -1.10
N PHE A 9 7.03 7.09 -1.32
CA PHE A 9 5.98 7.23 -2.35
C PHE A 9 6.43 6.75 -3.74
N SER A 10 7.66 7.09 -4.14
CA SER A 10 8.24 6.70 -5.43
C SER A 10 8.36 5.19 -5.61
N ASP A 11 8.57 4.47 -4.51
CA ASP A 11 8.76 3.02 -4.51
C ASP A 11 7.40 2.35 -4.70
N LEU A 12 6.40 2.80 -3.93
CA LEU A 12 5.00 2.37 -4.06
C LEU A 12 4.45 2.62 -5.47
N GLN A 13 4.73 3.80 -6.02
CA GLN A 13 4.30 4.14 -7.38
C GLN A 13 4.96 3.23 -8.42
N ARG A 14 6.24 2.88 -8.25
CA ARG A 14 6.96 2.02 -9.20
C ARG A 14 6.39 0.61 -9.21
N ALA A 15 6.21 -0.01 -8.04
CA ALA A 15 5.71 -1.37 -8.00
C ALA A 15 4.25 -1.48 -8.47
N LEU A 16 3.42 -0.46 -8.20
CA LEU A 16 2.06 -0.41 -8.72
C LEU A 16 2.00 -0.11 -10.23
N ALA A 17 3.04 0.49 -10.81
CA ALA A 17 3.12 0.73 -12.25
C ALA A 17 3.48 -0.54 -13.05
N GLU A 18 4.02 -1.58 -12.39
CA GLU A 18 4.33 -2.87 -13.03
C GLU A 18 3.09 -3.76 -13.24
N VAL A 19 1.96 -3.42 -12.60
CA VAL A 19 0.67 -4.10 -12.79
C VAL A 19 0.00 -3.62 -14.09
N GLN A 20 -0.67 -4.52 -14.84
CA GLN A 20 -1.26 -4.28 -16.18
C GLN A 20 -2.15 -3.02 -16.31
N GLN A 21 -2.64 -2.46 -15.21
CA GLN A 21 -3.44 -1.23 -15.14
C GLN A 21 -2.84 -0.27 -14.11
N GLY A 22 -1.58 0.12 -14.33
CA GLY A 22 -0.80 0.92 -13.39
C GLY A 22 -1.59 2.05 -12.71
N VAL A 23 -1.41 2.21 -11.40
CA VAL A 23 -2.19 3.18 -10.61
C VAL A 23 -1.69 4.60 -10.87
N SER A 24 -2.58 5.52 -11.24
CA SER A 24 -2.21 6.93 -11.39
C SER A 24 -1.75 7.56 -10.07
N GLN A 25 -0.83 8.52 -10.13
CA GLN A 25 -0.31 9.22 -8.94
C GLN A 25 -1.44 9.82 -8.07
N LYS A 26 -2.49 10.34 -8.70
CA LYS A 26 -3.65 10.93 -8.02
C LYS A 26 -4.43 9.88 -7.24
N VAL A 27 -4.68 8.72 -7.85
CA VAL A 27 -5.39 7.60 -7.20
C VAL A 27 -4.55 7.02 -6.07
N LEU A 28 -3.24 6.81 -6.27
CA LEU A 28 -2.35 6.33 -5.22
C LEU A 28 -2.33 7.28 -4.02
N THR A 29 -2.27 8.59 -4.28
CA THR A 29 -2.32 9.60 -3.22
C THR A 29 -3.66 9.58 -2.47
N ALA A 30 -4.77 9.39 -3.18
CA ALA A 30 -6.09 9.26 -2.56
C ALA A 30 -6.16 8.03 -1.66
N GLN A 31 -5.75 6.85 -2.14
CA GLN A 31 -5.79 5.63 -1.34
C GLN A 31 -4.86 5.70 -0.12
N LEU A 32 -3.66 6.26 -0.25
CA LEU A 32 -2.77 6.41 0.91
C LEU A 32 -3.36 7.35 1.98
N ARG A 33 -4.08 8.40 1.57
CA ARG A 33 -4.78 9.30 2.50
C ARG A 33 -5.98 8.65 3.16
N GLU A 34 -6.74 7.83 2.43
CA GLU A 34 -7.84 7.04 3.00
C GLU A 34 -7.29 6.07 4.05
N LEU A 35 -6.26 5.29 3.71
CA LEU A 35 -5.62 4.37 4.64
C LEU A 35 -4.96 5.06 5.85
N GLU A 36 -4.45 6.28 5.67
CA GLU A 36 -3.98 7.12 6.77
C GLU A 36 -5.14 7.56 7.68
N THR A 37 -6.25 7.97 7.09
CA THR A 37 -7.47 8.37 7.83
C THR A 37 -8.08 7.21 8.61
N ASP A 38 -8.05 6.02 8.03
CA ASP A 38 -8.53 4.77 8.65
C ASP A 38 -7.54 4.20 9.68
N GLY A 39 -6.36 4.82 9.85
CA GLY A 39 -5.34 4.40 10.81
C GLY A 39 -4.59 3.13 10.43
N VAL A 40 -4.67 2.70 9.16
CA VAL A 40 -4.00 1.51 8.62
C VAL A 40 -2.56 1.83 8.24
N VAL A 41 -2.31 3.04 7.73
CA VAL A 41 -1.00 3.52 7.30
C VAL A 41 -0.60 4.76 8.09
N GLU A 42 0.66 4.84 8.50
CA GLU A 42 1.27 6.04 9.06
C GLU A 42 2.11 6.75 8.00
N ARG A 43 1.99 8.07 7.93
CA ARG A 43 2.77 8.92 7.04
C ARG A 43 3.77 9.75 7.84
N THR A 44 5.06 9.53 7.60
CA THR A 44 6.14 10.29 8.23
C THR A 44 6.77 11.27 7.23
N VAL A 45 6.86 12.55 7.62
CA VAL A 45 7.53 13.59 6.83
C VAL A 45 8.90 13.88 7.43
N TYR A 46 9.94 13.74 6.62
CA TYR A 46 11.31 14.08 7.01
C TYR A 46 11.68 15.42 6.39
N PRO A 47 11.87 16.48 7.20
CA PRO A 47 12.30 17.79 6.73
C PRO A 47 13.81 17.80 6.47
N GLU A 48 14.24 17.02 5.48
CA GLU A 48 15.63 16.96 4.99
C GLU A 48 15.71 17.53 3.56
N VAL A 49 16.92 17.64 2.99
CA VAL A 49 17.11 18.08 1.60
C VAL A 49 17.72 16.92 0.80
N PRO A 50 17.01 16.38 -0.21
CA PRO A 50 15.63 16.70 -0.62
C PRO A 50 14.58 16.19 0.37
N PRO A 51 13.41 16.84 0.49
CA PRO A 51 12.37 16.43 1.43
C PRO A 51 11.85 15.04 1.08
N ARG A 52 11.58 14.25 2.12
CA ARG A 52 11.18 12.85 1.96
C ARG A 52 9.93 12.54 2.75
N VAL A 53 9.08 11.72 2.15
CA VAL A 53 7.87 11.18 2.80
C VAL A 53 7.96 9.67 2.76
N GLU A 54 7.69 9.07 3.91
CA GLU A 54 7.59 7.62 4.06
C GLU A 54 6.20 7.22 4.53
N TYR A 55 5.80 6.01 4.12
CA TYR A 55 4.57 5.34 4.50
C TYR A 55 4.93 3.99 5.12
N ALA A 56 4.23 3.64 6.19
CA ALA A 56 4.40 2.35 6.86
C ALA A 56 3.05 1.84 7.37
N LEU A 57 2.88 0.52 7.48
CA LEU A 57 1.72 -0.04 8.17
C LEU A 57 1.81 0.23 9.67
N THR A 58 0.70 0.69 10.24
CA THR A 58 0.50 0.79 11.68
C THR A 58 0.36 -0.61 12.29
N ALA A 59 0.24 -0.69 13.62
CA ALA A 59 -0.10 -1.96 14.29
C ALA A 59 -1.42 -2.55 13.76
N LEU A 60 -2.46 -1.71 13.65
CA LEU A 60 -3.74 -2.11 13.06
C LEU A 60 -3.55 -2.61 11.63
N GLY A 61 -2.84 -1.84 10.79
CA GLY A 61 -2.62 -2.23 9.41
C GLY A 61 -1.89 -3.57 9.24
N ARG A 62 -1.00 -3.92 10.18
CA ARG A 62 -0.34 -5.24 10.22
C ARG A 62 -1.28 -6.36 10.63
N GLU A 63 -2.20 -6.12 11.55
CA GLU A 63 -3.23 -7.10 11.95
C GLU A 63 -4.23 -7.39 10.83
N LEU A 64 -4.45 -6.44 9.92
CA LEU A 64 -5.30 -6.62 8.74
C LEU A 64 -4.67 -7.51 7.65
N VAL A 65 -3.34 -7.62 7.61
CA VAL A 65 -2.63 -8.36 6.55
C VAL A 65 -3.07 -9.81 6.42
N PRO A 66 -3.09 -10.63 7.49
CA PRO A 66 -3.46 -12.03 7.38
C PRO A 66 -4.90 -12.22 6.89
N VAL A 67 -5.81 -11.31 7.26
CA VAL A 67 -7.21 -11.34 6.81
C VAL A 67 -7.30 -11.09 5.31
N LEU A 68 -6.53 -10.14 4.78
CA LEU A 68 -6.46 -9.87 3.35
C LEU A 68 -5.83 -11.03 2.58
N GLU A 69 -4.80 -11.68 3.13
CA GLU A 69 -4.18 -12.87 2.55
C GLU A 69 -5.16 -14.04 2.47
N GLU A 70 -5.95 -14.28 3.52
CA GLU A 70 -6.99 -15.30 3.51
C GLU A 70 -8.08 -15.01 2.46
N LEU A 71 -8.52 -13.75 2.37
CA LEU A 71 -9.48 -13.32 1.36
C LEU A 71 -8.94 -13.50 -0.06
N HIS A 72 -7.67 -13.16 -0.28
CA HIS A 72 -6.99 -13.37 -1.55
C HIS A 72 -6.93 -14.85 -1.92
N ALA A 73 -6.46 -15.70 -0.99
CA ALA A 73 -6.36 -17.14 -1.19
C ALA A 73 -7.73 -17.79 -1.43
N TRP A 74 -8.80 -17.27 -0.82
CA TRP A 74 -10.16 -17.68 -1.14
C TRP A 74 -10.57 -17.29 -2.56
N GLY A 75 -10.24 -16.07 -3.00
CA GLY A 75 -10.53 -15.56 -4.34
C GLY A 75 -9.84 -16.38 -5.43
N GLU A 76 -8.57 -16.71 -5.26
CA GLU A 76 -7.81 -17.55 -6.19
C GLU A 76 -8.43 -18.94 -6.36
N LYS A 77 -8.93 -19.55 -5.28
CA LYS A 77 -9.64 -20.85 -5.32
C LYS A 77 -10.96 -20.79 -6.10
N LYS A 78 -11.50 -19.59 -6.34
CA LYS A 78 -12.82 -19.36 -6.93
C LYS A 78 -12.79 -18.80 -8.34
N GLN A 79 -11.62 -18.41 -8.87
CA GLN A 79 -11.47 -18.13 -10.29
C GLN A 79 -11.31 -19.46 -11.03
N PRO A 80 -12.33 -19.98 -11.76
CA PRO A 80 -12.02 -20.88 -12.85
C PRO A 80 -11.17 -20.05 -13.83
N GLU A 81 -9.98 -20.55 -14.13
CA GLU A 81 -9.18 -20.06 -15.24
C GLU A 81 -10.09 -19.96 -16.47
N GLY A 82 -10.19 -18.76 -17.04
CA GLY A 82 -10.86 -18.52 -18.31
C GLY A 82 -10.07 -19.12 -19.47
#